data_AF-A0A511YUB4-F1
#
_entry.id   AF-A0A511YUB4-F1
#
_cell.length_a   1.000
_cell.length_b   1.000
_cell.length_c   1.000
_cell.angle_alpha   90.00
_cell.angle_beta   90.00
_cell.angle_gamma   90.00
#
_symmetry.space_group_name_H-M   'P 1'
#
loop_
_entity.id
_entity.type
_entity.pdbx_description
1 polymer ?
#
loop_
_entity_poly.entity_id
_entity_poly.type
_entity_poly.pdbx_seq_one_letter_code
_entity_poly.pdbx_strand_id
1 'polypeptide(L)'
;MSQPFGHLDERGAARMVDVTGKEPTRREATATALVRCSPEVVTALRDDAVPKGDVLAVARIAGVAAAKRTPDLLPLAHVIGVHGVEIVPVVTDEGVAIRATVRAVDRTGVEMEALTAASVAALAVVDMVKGLDRTTSIADVRLLAKSGGRSGEWVRDDVPATPAPDGTAAPGEAFDAVVLAGGEGRRLGGVSKAELRLGERTYLDRVLDAVVGARRRVVVGPAELARPDVPTTLEDPPLGGPVAGIAAGLEHLGPAGAPWVAVLACDVPRAAGLLPRLTEALAADPAADGAVAVDGQGHRQALVGVYRRAALAAAVAALAADGGTHGRSVRSLVGGLRLAEVGDPDRLSADADTWEDVAALAAADGTKEQA
;
A
#
# COMPACT_ATOMS: atom_id res chain seq x y z
N MET A 1 -40.17 14.07 -0.78
CA MET A 1 -40.32 14.90 -1.99
C MET A 1 -39.83 14.09 -3.18
N SER A 2 -40.71 13.79 -4.13
CA SER A 2 -40.41 12.97 -5.32
C SER A 2 -39.51 13.77 -6.28
N GLN A 3 -38.21 13.47 -6.30
CA GLN A 3 -37.32 13.95 -7.35
C GLN A 3 -37.75 13.30 -8.68
N PRO A 4 -38.04 14.06 -9.75
CA PRO A 4 -38.41 13.48 -11.03
C PRO A 4 -37.26 12.64 -11.58
N PHE A 5 -37.53 11.37 -11.91
CA PHE A 5 -36.57 10.48 -12.55
C PHE A 5 -36.20 11.01 -13.93
N GLY A 6 -34.94 11.39 -14.14
CA GLY A 6 -34.49 12.03 -15.38
C GLY A 6 -34.73 11.20 -16.64
N HIS A 7 -34.75 9.88 -16.53
CA HIS A 7 -34.91 8.95 -17.66
C HIS A 7 -36.36 8.66 -18.06
N LEU A 8 -37.34 9.33 -17.46
CA LEU A 8 -38.75 9.21 -17.86
C LEU A 8 -39.23 10.53 -18.49
N ASP A 9 -40.08 10.44 -19.50
CA ASP A 9 -40.84 11.58 -20.01
C ASP A 9 -42.10 11.85 -19.17
N GLU A 10 -42.89 12.86 -19.53
CA GLU A 10 -44.13 13.24 -18.84
C GLU A 10 -45.21 12.15 -18.87
N ARG A 11 -45.04 11.12 -19.72
CA ARG A 11 -45.93 9.97 -19.87
C ARG A 11 -45.35 8.70 -19.24
N GLY A 12 -44.17 8.77 -18.62
CA GLY A 12 -43.48 7.63 -18.01
C GLY A 12 -42.72 6.74 -18.99
N ALA A 13 -42.49 7.17 -20.23
CA ALA A 13 -41.68 6.44 -21.20
C ALA A 13 -40.18 6.71 -21.02
N ALA A 14 -39.36 5.68 -21.24
CA ALA A 14 -37.91 5.76 -21.15
C ALA A 14 -37.34 6.75 -22.17
N ARG A 15 -36.49 7.67 -21.72
CA ARG A 15 -35.77 8.62 -22.58
C ARG A 15 -34.35 8.86 -22.11
N MET A 16 -33.48 9.21 -23.06
CA MET A 16 -32.16 9.76 -22.77
C MET A 16 -32.32 11.24 -22.35
N VAL A 17 -31.66 11.65 -21.28
CA VAL A 17 -31.73 13.02 -20.76
C VAL A 17 -31.03 13.97 -21.73
N ASP A 18 -31.67 15.06 -22.15
CA ASP A 18 -30.96 16.10 -22.90
C ASP A 18 -29.97 16.84 -21.98
N VAL A 19 -28.69 16.79 -22.37
CA VAL A 19 -27.58 17.44 -21.65
C VAL A 19 -26.95 18.57 -22.44
N THR A 20 -27.50 18.96 -23.59
CA THR A 20 -26.93 19.94 -24.53
C THR A 20 -26.61 21.28 -23.86
N GLY A 21 -27.49 21.76 -22.97
CA GLY A 21 -27.29 23.01 -22.22
C GLY A 21 -26.35 22.92 -21.02
N LYS A 22 -25.67 21.79 -20.78
CA LYS A 22 -24.68 21.63 -19.71
C LYS A 22 -23.27 21.85 -20.25
N GLU A 23 -22.43 22.49 -19.45
CA GLU A 23 -21.01 22.65 -19.75
C GLU A 23 -20.22 21.34 -19.51
N PRO A 24 -19.29 20.98 -20.41
CA PRO A 24 -18.33 19.90 -20.17
C PRO A 24 -17.45 20.21 -18.95
N THR A 25 -17.31 19.23 -18.06
CA THR A 25 -16.46 19.33 -16.87
C THR A 25 -15.68 18.05 -16.68
N ARG A 26 -14.59 18.08 -15.90
CA ARG A 26 -13.89 16.85 -15.50
C ARG A 26 -14.84 15.97 -14.70
N ARG A 27 -14.88 14.69 -15.05
CA ARG A 27 -15.68 13.64 -14.43
C ARG A 27 -14.80 12.47 -14.08
N GLU A 28 -15.07 11.90 -12.92
CA GLU A 28 -14.44 10.67 -12.48
C GLU A 28 -15.47 9.82 -11.76
N ALA A 29 -15.39 8.51 -11.97
CA ALA A 29 -16.14 7.53 -11.22
C ALA A 29 -15.25 6.32 -10.94
N THR A 30 -15.34 5.82 -9.71
CA THR A 30 -14.73 4.56 -9.28
C THR A 30 -15.82 3.57 -8.94
N ALA A 31 -15.78 2.37 -9.50
CA ALA A 31 -16.61 1.24 -9.13
C ALA A 31 -15.77 0.05 -8.67
N THR A 32 -16.40 -0.89 -7.97
CA THR A 32 -15.79 -2.14 -7.54
C THR A 32 -16.63 -3.35 -7.98
N ALA A 33 -16.01 -4.53 -8.01
CA ALA A 33 -16.63 -5.85 -8.10
C ALA A 33 -15.76 -6.87 -7.34
N LEU A 34 -16.36 -7.93 -6.82
CA LEU A 34 -15.65 -9.07 -6.21
C LEU A 34 -16.01 -10.35 -6.96
N VAL A 35 -15.02 -11.09 -7.43
CA VAL A 35 -15.21 -12.44 -7.96
C VAL A 35 -14.85 -13.43 -6.87
N ARG A 36 -15.85 -14.07 -6.26
CA ARG A 36 -15.65 -15.10 -5.24
C ARG A 36 -15.33 -16.43 -5.90
N CYS A 37 -14.28 -17.10 -5.46
CA CYS A 37 -13.89 -18.42 -5.97
C CYS A 37 -13.31 -19.31 -4.86
N SER A 38 -13.14 -20.60 -5.17
CA SER A 38 -12.55 -21.56 -4.24
C SER A 38 -11.09 -21.22 -3.86
N PRO A 39 -10.60 -21.64 -2.68
CA PRO A 39 -9.20 -21.49 -2.30
C PRO A 39 -8.22 -22.09 -3.32
N GLU A 40 -8.61 -23.17 -4.00
CA GLU A 40 -7.83 -23.79 -5.08
C GLU A 40 -7.61 -22.82 -6.25
N VAL A 41 -8.65 -22.07 -6.64
CA VAL A 41 -8.52 -21.02 -7.66
C VAL A 41 -7.66 -19.86 -7.15
N VAL A 42 -7.82 -19.45 -5.89
CA VAL A 42 -6.98 -18.40 -5.30
C VAL A 42 -5.49 -18.80 -5.33
N THR A 43 -5.16 -20.04 -4.96
CA THR A 43 -3.80 -20.58 -5.05
C THR A 43 -3.32 -20.56 -6.50
N ALA A 44 -4.11 -21.08 -7.44
CA ALA A 44 -3.74 -21.08 -8.86
C ALA A 44 -3.50 -19.67 -9.43
N LEU A 45 -4.28 -18.67 -8.96
CA LEU A 45 -4.10 -17.27 -9.34
C LEU A 45 -2.81 -16.65 -8.76
N ARG A 46 -2.44 -17.02 -7.52
CA ARG A 46 -1.21 -16.55 -6.87
C ARG A 46 0.05 -17.16 -7.49
N ASP A 47 -0.06 -18.41 -7.92
CA ASP A 47 1.05 -19.20 -8.47
C ASP A 47 1.17 -19.06 -10.01
N ASP A 48 0.33 -18.22 -10.63
CA ASP A 48 0.22 -18.07 -12.10
C ASP A 48 0.01 -19.43 -12.83
N ALA A 49 -0.74 -20.33 -12.20
CA ALA A 49 -0.95 -21.71 -12.63
C ALA A 49 -2.31 -21.94 -13.31
N VAL A 50 -3.08 -20.89 -13.60
CA VAL A 50 -4.37 -21.00 -14.30
C VAL A 50 -4.13 -21.44 -15.76
N PRO A 51 -4.72 -22.57 -16.23
CA PRO A 51 -4.39 -23.13 -17.55
C PRO A 51 -4.68 -22.20 -18.75
N LYS A 52 -5.57 -21.23 -18.58
CA LYS A 52 -5.93 -20.25 -19.62
C LYS A 52 -4.96 -19.07 -19.73
N GLY A 53 -3.96 -18.97 -18.84
CA GLY A 53 -2.98 -17.89 -18.80
C GLY A 53 -3.35 -16.75 -17.85
N ASP A 54 -2.71 -15.59 -18.04
CA ASP A 54 -2.78 -14.44 -17.12
C ASP A 54 -4.20 -13.86 -17.00
N VAL A 55 -4.88 -14.26 -15.93
CA VAL A 55 -6.25 -13.87 -15.61
C VAL A 55 -6.37 -12.36 -15.36
N LEU A 56 -5.39 -11.78 -14.68
CA LEU A 56 -5.43 -10.37 -14.27
C LEU A 56 -5.21 -9.44 -15.46
N ALA A 57 -4.33 -9.81 -16.40
CA ALA A 57 -4.15 -9.08 -17.65
C ALA A 57 -5.40 -9.11 -18.53
N VAL A 58 -6.03 -10.27 -18.66
CA VAL A 58 -7.29 -10.41 -19.41
C VAL A 58 -8.39 -9.55 -18.78
N ALA A 59 -8.52 -9.56 -17.44
CA ALA A 59 -9.48 -8.72 -16.73
C ALA A 59 -9.24 -7.22 -16.97
N ARG A 60 -7.98 -6.76 -16.97
CA ARG A 60 -7.62 -5.36 -17.28
C ARG A 60 -8.06 -4.95 -18.68
N ILE A 61 -7.72 -5.75 -19.70
CA ILE A 61 -8.04 -5.45 -21.09
C ILE A 61 -9.56 -5.47 -21.31
N ALA A 62 -10.24 -6.46 -20.74
CA ALA A 62 -11.69 -6.58 -20.83
C ALA A 62 -12.40 -5.37 -20.20
N GLY A 63 -11.99 -4.93 -19.01
CA GLY A 63 -12.56 -3.76 -18.34
C GLY A 63 -12.33 -2.46 -19.13
N VAL A 64 -11.13 -2.25 -19.68
CA VAL A 64 -10.82 -1.09 -20.54
C VAL A 64 -11.68 -1.09 -21.82
N ALA A 65 -11.82 -2.25 -22.46
CA ALA A 65 -12.65 -2.38 -23.64
C ALA A 65 -14.14 -2.11 -23.33
N ALA A 66 -14.62 -2.61 -22.20
CA ALA A 66 -15.99 -2.46 -21.74
C ALA A 66 -16.36 -1.01 -21.44
N ALA A 67 -15.50 -0.26 -20.73
CA ALA A 67 -15.72 1.16 -20.46
C ALA A 67 -16.04 1.96 -21.74
N LYS A 68 -15.31 1.69 -22.82
CA LYS A 68 -15.48 2.36 -24.13
C LYS A 68 -16.74 1.93 -24.89
N ARG A 69 -17.35 0.80 -24.51
CA ARG A 69 -18.56 0.23 -25.13
C ARG A 69 -19.81 0.36 -24.27
N THR A 70 -19.72 1.07 -23.14
CA THR A 70 -20.85 1.35 -22.25
C THR A 70 -22.12 1.82 -22.98
N PRO A 71 -22.08 2.81 -23.90
CA PRO A 71 -23.28 3.24 -24.60
C PRO A 71 -23.87 2.18 -25.55
N ASP A 72 -23.08 1.20 -26.00
CA ASP A 72 -23.57 0.08 -26.81
C ASP A 72 -24.37 -0.93 -25.97
N LEU A 73 -24.08 -0.98 -24.66
CA LEU A 73 -24.69 -1.93 -23.71
C LEU A 73 -25.85 -1.33 -22.92
N LEU A 74 -25.82 -0.02 -22.68
CA LEU A 74 -26.80 0.70 -21.85
C LEU A 74 -27.58 1.70 -22.70
N PRO A 75 -28.81 1.37 -23.16
CA PRO A 75 -29.51 2.11 -24.22
C PRO A 75 -29.78 3.60 -23.96
N LEU A 76 -29.81 4.02 -22.69
CA LEU A 76 -30.08 5.41 -22.30
C LEU A 76 -28.81 6.16 -21.85
N ALA A 77 -27.65 5.52 -21.90
CA ALA A 77 -26.38 6.16 -21.62
C ALA A 77 -25.97 7.05 -22.81
N HIS A 78 -25.39 8.21 -22.50
CA HIS A 78 -24.80 9.06 -23.54
C HIS A 78 -23.52 8.42 -24.06
N VAL A 79 -23.18 8.74 -25.32
CA VAL A 79 -21.83 8.48 -25.82
C VAL A 79 -20.88 9.50 -25.17
N ILE A 80 -19.95 9.03 -24.37
CA ILE A 80 -18.97 9.86 -23.65
C ILE A 80 -17.57 9.61 -24.20
N GLY A 81 -16.81 10.69 -24.39
CA GLY A 81 -15.38 10.59 -24.67
C GLY A 81 -14.62 10.11 -23.45
N VAL A 82 -14.34 8.81 -23.36
CA VAL A 82 -13.53 8.25 -22.27
C VAL A 82 -12.06 8.66 -22.45
N HIS A 83 -11.49 9.34 -21.47
CA HIS A 83 -10.12 9.88 -21.53
C HIS A 83 -9.11 9.04 -20.73
N GLY A 84 -9.59 8.32 -19.70
CA GLY A 84 -8.74 7.43 -18.90
C GLY A 84 -9.57 6.30 -18.29
N VAL A 85 -9.00 5.10 -18.29
CA VAL A 85 -9.57 3.92 -17.63
C VAL A 85 -8.45 3.21 -16.89
N GLU A 86 -8.63 2.99 -15.60
CA GLU A 86 -7.75 2.19 -14.76
C GLU A 86 -8.54 1.00 -14.22
N ILE A 87 -8.03 -0.21 -14.45
CA ILE A 87 -8.61 -1.44 -13.92
C ILE A 87 -7.57 -2.08 -13.02
N VAL A 88 -7.96 -2.29 -11.78
CA VAL A 88 -7.12 -2.89 -10.76
C VAL A 88 -7.77 -4.17 -10.24
N PRO A 89 -7.37 -5.35 -10.75
CA PRO A 89 -7.70 -6.61 -10.13
C PRO A 89 -6.63 -7.00 -9.09
N VAL A 90 -7.06 -7.43 -7.90
CA VAL A 90 -6.22 -7.87 -6.78
C VAL A 90 -6.72 -9.23 -6.30
N VAL A 91 -5.83 -10.20 -6.18
CA VAL A 91 -6.15 -11.52 -5.61
C VAL A 91 -6.20 -11.41 -4.08
N THR A 92 -7.31 -11.82 -3.50
CA THR A 92 -7.56 -11.89 -2.05
C THR A 92 -7.81 -13.33 -1.63
N ASP A 93 -7.95 -13.61 -0.34
CA ASP A 93 -8.34 -14.95 0.14
C ASP A 93 -9.77 -15.32 -0.25
N GLU A 94 -10.61 -14.34 -0.59
CA GLU A 94 -12.00 -14.56 -1.03
C GLU A 94 -12.13 -14.70 -2.56
N GLY A 95 -11.10 -14.35 -3.32
CA GLY A 95 -11.08 -14.42 -4.79
C GLY A 95 -10.38 -13.24 -5.46
N VAL A 96 -11.03 -12.56 -6.40
CA VAL A 96 -10.45 -11.39 -7.11
C VAL A 96 -11.29 -10.14 -6.88
N ALA A 97 -10.76 -9.18 -6.14
CA ALA A 97 -11.35 -7.87 -5.99
C ALA A 97 -10.92 -6.96 -7.16
N ILE A 98 -11.86 -6.22 -7.75
CA ILE A 98 -11.64 -5.40 -8.93
C ILE A 98 -12.08 -3.99 -8.63
N ARG A 99 -11.19 -3.01 -8.82
CA ARG A 99 -11.52 -1.58 -8.81
C ARG A 99 -11.38 -1.02 -10.23
N ALA A 100 -12.39 -0.30 -10.70
CA ALA A 100 -12.40 0.35 -12.01
C ALA A 100 -12.61 1.85 -11.85
N THR A 101 -11.65 2.65 -12.30
CA THR A 101 -11.72 4.12 -12.29
C THR A 101 -11.78 4.64 -13.72
N VAL A 102 -12.81 5.42 -14.04
CA VAL A 102 -13.01 6.03 -15.37
C VAL A 102 -12.98 7.54 -15.26
N ARG A 103 -12.34 8.20 -16.22
CA ARG A 103 -12.17 9.65 -16.30
C ARG A 103 -12.61 10.18 -17.66
N ALA A 104 -13.31 11.32 -17.66
CA ALA A 104 -13.69 12.02 -18.87
C ALA A 104 -13.78 13.54 -18.66
N VAL A 105 -13.90 14.29 -19.75
CA VAL A 105 -14.36 15.69 -19.74
C VAL A 105 -15.64 15.75 -20.55
N ASP A 106 -16.80 15.80 -19.86
CA ASP A 106 -18.10 15.71 -20.51
C ASP A 106 -19.25 16.33 -19.68
N ARG A 107 -20.45 16.37 -20.28
CA ARG A 107 -21.69 16.98 -19.78
C ARG A 107 -22.45 16.09 -18.80
N THR A 108 -22.18 14.79 -18.83
CA THR A 108 -22.74 13.77 -17.94
C THR A 108 -21.62 13.01 -17.21
N GLY A 109 -21.96 12.33 -16.12
CA GLY A 109 -20.99 11.55 -15.35
C GLY A 109 -20.62 10.22 -16.01
N VAL A 110 -19.59 9.57 -15.48
CA VAL A 110 -19.03 8.31 -16.00
C VAL A 110 -19.27 7.11 -15.07
N GLU A 111 -20.31 7.18 -14.23
CA GLU A 111 -20.66 6.12 -13.28
C GLU A 111 -20.93 4.79 -13.97
N MET A 112 -21.64 4.84 -15.11
CA MET A 112 -22.01 3.65 -15.86
C MET A 112 -20.82 3.03 -16.56
N GLU A 113 -19.85 3.82 -17.01
CA GLU A 113 -18.61 3.33 -17.59
C GLU A 113 -17.78 2.59 -16.55
N ALA A 114 -17.67 3.13 -15.33
CA ALA A 114 -16.95 2.48 -14.24
C ALA A 114 -17.62 1.16 -13.81
N LEU A 115 -18.96 1.15 -13.65
CA LEU A 115 -19.72 -0.05 -13.30
C LEU A 115 -19.63 -1.13 -14.38
N THR A 116 -19.74 -0.73 -15.65
CA THR A 116 -19.64 -1.64 -16.80
C THR A 116 -18.24 -2.24 -16.89
N ALA A 117 -17.21 -1.42 -16.68
CA ALA A 117 -15.82 -1.87 -16.67
C ALA A 117 -15.55 -2.90 -15.57
N ALA A 118 -15.98 -2.63 -14.33
CA ALA A 118 -15.85 -3.56 -13.21
C ALA A 118 -16.60 -4.88 -13.47
N SER A 119 -17.82 -4.79 -13.99
CA SER A 119 -18.67 -5.96 -14.29
C SER A 119 -18.05 -6.86 -15.36
N VAL A 120 -17.55 -6.28 -16.45
CA VAL A 120 -16.99 -7.06 -17.56
C VAL A 120 -15.61 -7.60 -17.22
N ALA A 121 -14.80 -6.86 -16.45
CA ALA A 121 -13.57 -7.39 -15.89
C ALA A 121 -13.85 -8.60 -14.98
N ALA A 122 -14.89 -8.54 -14.14
CA ALA A 122 -15.31 -9.67 -13.30
C ALA A 122 -15.78 -10.87 -14.15
N LEU A 123 -16.58 -10.65 -15.20
CA LEU A 123 -16.97 -11.70 -16.15
C LEU A 123 -15.76 -12.33 -16.84
N ALA A 124 -14.73 -11.55 -17.16
CA ALA A 124 -13.49 -12.06 -17.74
C ALA A 124 -12.74 -12.97 -16.77
N VAL A 125 -12.64 -12.61 -15.49
CA VAL A 125 -12.08 -13.49 -14.44
C VAL A 125 -12.87 -14.80 -14.37
N VAL A 126 -14.20 -14.73 -14.30
CA VAL A 126 -15.07 -15.93 -14.30
C VAL A 126 -14.79 -16.79 -15.53
N ASP A 127 -14.68 -16.20 -16.72
CA ASP A 127 -14.40 -16.97 -17.94
C ASP A 127 -13.09 -17.77 -17.83
N MET A 128 -12.08 -17.13 -17.26
CA MET A 128 -10.74 -17.68 -17.11
C MET A 128 -10.66 -18.79 -16.05
N VAL A 129 -11.46 -18.73 -14.98
CA VAL A 129 -11.36 -19.67 -13.85
C VAL A 129 -12.49 -20.70 -13.76
N LYS A 130 -13.60 -20.53 -14.47
CA LYS A 130 -14.79 -21.42 -14.39
C LYS A 130 -14.52 -22.90 -14.70
N GLY A 131 -13.39 -23.21 -15.35
CA GLY A 131 -12.95 -24.58 -15.60
C GLY A 131 -12.40 -25.29 -14.35
N LEU A 132 -11.84 -24.52 -13.43
CA LEU A 132 -11.30 -24.98 -12.14
C LEU A 132 -12.40 -24.98 -11.06
N ASP A 133 -13.24 -23.95 -11.05
CA ASP A 133 -14.32 -23.79 -10.08
C ASP A 133 -15.62 -23.33 -10.75
N ARG A 134 -16.64 -24.19 -10.71
CA ARG A 134 -17.97 -23.88 -11.26
C ARG A 134 -18.85 -23.06 -10.32
N THR A 135 -18.44 -22.90 -9.06
CA THR A 135 -19.16 -22.13 -8.05
C THR A 135 -18.75 -20.65 -8.02
N THR A 136 -17.76 -20.27 -8.84
CA THR A 136 -17.29 -18.89 -8.95
C THR A 136 -18.46 -17.95 -9.24
N SER A 137 -18.54 -16.86 -8.48
CA SER A 137 -19.65 -15.89 -8.54
C SER A 137 -19.15 -14.45 -8.49
N ILE A 138 -19.95 -13.53 -9.04
CA ILE A 138 -19.69 -12.09 -8.99
C ILE A 138 -20.57 -11.48 -7.91
N ALA A 139 -19.95 -10.70 -7.02
CA ALA A 139 -20.58 -9.97 -5.93
C ALA A 139 -20.14 -8.50 -5.93
N ASP A 140 -20.83 -7.68 -5.13
CA ASP A 140 -20.42 -6.32 -4.77
C ASP A 140 -20.08 -5.40 -5.96
N VAL A 141 -20.80 -5.52 -7.08
CA VAL A 141 -20.72 -4.56 -8.18
C VAL A 141 -21.37 -3.25 -7.75
N ARG A 142 -20.57 -2.24 -7.39
CA ARG A 142 -21.08 -0.98 -6.83
C ARG A 142 -20.16 0.20 -7.08
N LEU A 143 -20.75 1.40 -7.13
CA LEU A 143 -20.00 2.66 -7.21
C LEU A 143 -19.38 2.97 -5.85
N LEU A 144 -18.08 3.28 -5.81
CA LEU A 144 -17.32 3.67 -4.62
C LEU A 144 -17.22 5.18 -4.45
N ALA A 145 -16.94 5.88 -5.55
CA ALA A 145 -16.79 7.32 -5.55
C ALA A 145 -17.13 7.90 -6.91
N LYS A 146 -17.54 9.16 -6.93
CA LYS A 146 -17.62 9.96 -8.16
C LYS A 146 -17.35 11.42 -7.86
N SER A 147 -16.84 12.13 -8.85
CA SER A 147 -16.64 13.57 -8.78
C SER A 147 -16.98 14.26 -10.09
N GLY A 148 -17.31 15.55 -9.99
CA GLY A 148 -17.55 16.42 -11.12
C GLY A 148 -19.03 16.68 -11.46
N GLY A 149 -19.25 17.87 -12.02
CA GLY A 149 -20.56 18.46 -12.31
C GLY A 149 -21.45 18.74 -11.10
N ARG A 150 -22.76 18.93 -11.36
CA ARG A 150 -23.67 19.56 -10.39
C ARG A 150 -23.82 18.80 -9.07
N SER A 151 -23.77 17.46 -9.10
CA SER A 151 -23.92 16.64 -7.88
C SER A 151 -22.70 16.68 -6.97
N GLY A 152 -21.60 17.30 -7.40
CA GLY A 152 -20.37 17.36 -6.62
C GLY A 152 -19.71 16.00 -6.44
N GLU A 153 -18.87 15.92 -5.42
CA GLU A 153 -18.20 14.70 -4.99
C GLU A 153 -19.13 13.82 -4.15
N TRP A 154 -19.07 12.52 -4.37
CA TRP A 154 -19.77 11.53 -3.59
C TRP A 154 -18.83 10.35 -3.34
N VAL A 155 -18.80 9.87 -2.10
CA VAL A 155 -18.06 8.70 -1.66
C VAL A 155 -19.03 7.80 -0.90
N ARG A 156 -18.88 6.49 -1.06
CA ARG A 156 -19.71 5.50 -0.36
C ARG A 156 -19.25 5.35 1.09
N ASP A 157 -20.20 5.44 2.03
CA ASP A 157 -19.93 5.43 3.48
C ASP A 157 -19.65 4.03 4.08
N ASP A 158 -20.00 2.94 3.38
CA ASP A 158 -20.06 1.58 3.93
C ASP A 158 -19.06 0.58 3.31
N VAL A 159 -17.88 1.02 2.90
CA VAL A 159 -16.91 0.16 2.20
C VAL A 159 -15.70 -0.13 3.08
N PRO A 160 -15.45 -1.40 3.47
CA PRO A 160 -14.11 -1.82 3.86
C PRO A 160 -13.20 -1.55 2.67
N ALA A 161 -12.16 -0.74 2.85
CA ALA A 161 -11.24 -0.37 1.78
C ALA A 161 -10.78 -1.64 1.04
N THR A 162 -11.20 -1.81 -0.22
CA THR A 162 -10.58 -2.79 -1.10
C THR A 162 -9.10 -2.43 -1.13
N PRO A 163 -8.18 -3.37 -0.84
CA PRO A 163 -6.76 -3.07 -0.96
C PRO A 163 -6.53 -2.51 -2.36
N ALA A 164 -6.02 -1.27 -2.40
CA ALA A 164 -5.47 -0.69 -3.61
C ALA A 164 -4.46 -1.68 -4.20
N PRO A 165 -4.19 -1.67 -5.51
CA PRO A 165 -3.03 -2.43 -5.97
C PRO A 165 -1.83 -1.92 -5.20
N ASP A 166 -0.96 -2.84 -4.82
CA ASP A 166 0.29 -2.54 -4.15
C ASP A 166 1.14 -1.64 -5.09
N GLY A 167 0.89 -0.33 -5.08
CA GLY A 167 1.56 0.63 -5.95
C GLY A 167 1.05 2.08 -5.96
N THR A 168 -0.18 2.41 -5.50
CA THR A 168 -0.73 3.78 -5.67
C THR A 168 -1.24 4.51 -4.42
N ALA A 169 -1.31 3.86 -3.25
CA ALA A 169 -1.71 4.56 -2.01
C ALA A 169 -0.62 5.57 -1.59
N ALA A 170 -1.01 6.75 -1.10
CA ALA A 170 -0.06 7.66 -0.50
C ALA A 170 0.52 7.04 0.78
N PRO A 171 1.78 7.32 1.17
CA PRO A 171 2.39 6.68 2.34
C PRO A 171 1.66 6.94 3.66
N GLY A 172 0.88 8.03 3.74
CA GLY A 172 0.03 8.33 4.90
C GLY A 172 -1.30 7.56 4.96
N GLU A 173 -1.69 6.89 3.88
CA GLU A 173 -2.96 6.15 3.78
C GLU A 173 -2.80 4.66 4.15
N ALA A 174 -1.64 4.07 3.87
CA ALA A 174 -1.35 2.67 4.19
C ALA A 174 0.15 2.35 4.13
N PHE A 175 0.71 1.87 5.24
CA PHE A 175 2.05 1.30 5.32
C PHE A 175 2.09 0.06 6.22
N ASP A 176 3.05 -0.83 5.96
CA ASP A 176 3.47 -1.90 6.87
C ASP A 176 4.79 -1.51 7.54
N ALA A 177 5.21 -2.21 8.59
CA ALA A 177 6.47 -1.94 9.25
C ALA A 177 7.32 -3.19 9.48
N VAL A 178 8.63 -3.02 9.24
CA VAL A 178 9.69 -3.95 9.63
C VAL A 178 10.52 -3.28 10.71
N VAL A 179 10.55 -3.87 11.90
CA VAL A 179 11.38 -3.40 13.01
C VAL A 179 12.55 -4.34 13.21
N LEU A 180 13.77 -3.88 12.94
CA LEU A 180 14.99 -4.66 13.10
C LEU A 180 15.45 -4.61 14.55
N ALA A 181 15.33 -5.72 15.27
CA ALA A 181 15.68 -5.84 16.68
C ALA A 181 16.77 -6.89 16.94
N GLY A 182 17.43 -7.37 15.88
CA GLY A 182 18.57 -8.26 15.96
C GLY A 182 19.90 -7.55 16.31
N GLY A 183 20.94 -8.35 16.46
CA GLY A 183 22.31 -7.90 16.73
C GLY A 183 22.77 -8.22 18.15
N GLU A 184 24.07 -8.47 18.28
CA GLU A 184 24.66 -8.99 19.53
C GLU A 184 25.02 -7.90 20.55
N GLY A 185 24.83 -6.61 20.23
CA GLY A 185 25.19 -5.53 21.16
C GLY A 185 26.65 -5.58 21.62
N ARG A 186 27.58 -6.02 20.77
CA ARG A 186 28.99 -6.28 21.16
C ARG A 186 29.65 -5.09 21.87
N ARG A 187 29.36 -3.87 21.40
CA ARG A 187 29.87 -2.60 21.97
C ARG A 187 29.23 -2.21 23.31
N LEU A 188 28.12 -2.85 23.66
CA LEU A 188 27.39 -2.71 24.92
C LEU A 188 27.64 -3.90 25.85
N GLY A 189 28.67 -4.71 25.60
CA GLY A 189 29.01 -5.86 26.44
C GLY A 189 28.04 -7.04 26.29
N GLY A 190 27.37 -7.17 25.15
CA GLY A 190 26.42 -8.26 24.89
C GLY A 190 24.97 -7.96 25.29
N VAL A 191 24.70 -6.74 25.78
CA VAL A 191 23.34 -6.32 26.12
C VAL A 191 22.51 -6.12 24.85
N SER A 192 21.30 -6.69 24.84
CA SER A 192 20.33 -6.49 23.76
C SER A 192 19.89 -5.02 23.71
N LYS A 193 20.14 -4.36 22.57
CA LYS A 193 19.70 -2.97 22.35
C LYS A 193 18.19 -2.82 22.45
N ALA A 194 17.44 -3.84 22.00
CA ALA A 194 15.99 -3.86 22.05
C ALA A 194 15.43 -3.76 23.48
N GLU A 195 16.17 -4.28 24.47
CA GLU A 195 15.77 -4.31 25.88
C GLU A 195 16.26 -3.10 26.69
N LEU A 196 17.17 -2.29 26.12
CA LEU A 196 17.56 -1.02 26.74
C LEU A 196 16.34 -0.13 26.98
N ARG A 197 16.40 0.68 28.02
CA ARG A 197 15.29 1.53 28.43
C ARG A 197 15.65 2.99 28.26
N LEU A 198 14.70 3.73 27.74
CA LEU A 198 14.63 5.18 27.84
C LEU A 198 13.41 5.44 28.73
N GLY A 199 13.45 6.28 29.77
CA GLY A 199 12.33 6.37 30.73
C GLY A 199 11.70 5.02 31.15
N GLU A 200 10.38 4.88 31.01
CA GLU A 200 9.63 3.68 31.41
C GLU A 200 9.42 2.61 30.31
N ARG A 201 9.88 2.85 29.09
CA ARG A 201 9.69 1.91 27.97
C ARG A 201 11.01 1.37 27.45
N THR A 202 10.98 0.15 26.92
CA THR A 202 12.14 -0.38 26.19
C THR A 202 12.29 0.36 24.86
N TYR A 203 13.46 0.26 24.26
CA TYR A 203 13.76 0.82 22.96
C TYR A 203 12.86 0.19 21.89
N LEU A 204 12.73 -1.14 21.92
CA LEU A 204 11.82 -1.86 21.03
C LEU A 204 10.37 -1.36 21.16
N ASP A 205 9.86 -1.23 22.39
CA ASP A 205 8.47 -0.79 22.59
C ASP A 205 8.25 0.63 22.05
N ARG A 206 9.20 1.55 22.20
CA ARG A 206 9.10 2.89 21.61
C ARG A 206 9.07 2.89 20.09
N VAL A 207 9.89 2.04 19.48
CA VAL A 207 9.92 1.91 18.02
C VAL A 207 8.62 1.27 17.53
N LEU A 208 8.06 0.31 18.27
CA LEU A 208 6.75 -0.26 17.97
C LEU A 208 5.60 0.74 18.14
N ASP A 209 5.67 1.61 19.15
CA ASP A 209 4.72 2.72 19.34
C ASP A 209 4.77 3.70 18.15
N ALA A 210 5.97 3.96 17.59
CA ALA A 210 6.15 4.80 16.42
C ALA A 210 5.39 4.29 15.18
N VAL A 211 5.29 2.96 15.03
CA VAL A 211 4.63 2.32 13.88
C VAL A 211 3.25 1.76 14.23
N VAL A 212 2.61 2.20 15.31
CA VAL A 212 1.29 1.70 15.73
C VAL A 212 0.22 1.82 14.64
N GLY A 213 0.33 2.80 13.74
CA GLY A 213 -0.56 2.99 12.59
C GLY A 213 -0.31 2.05 11.40
N ALA A 214 0.71 1.19 11.45
CA ALA A 214 0.99 0.25 10.38
C ALA A 214 -0.08 -0.84 10.31
N ARG A 215 -0.45 -1.24 9.08
CA ARG A 215 -1.43 -2.31 8.83
C ARG A 215 -0.91 -3.66 9.31
N ARG A 216 0.34 -3.98 8.96
CA ARG A 216 1.07 -5.15 9.44
C ARG A 216 2.40 -4.70 10.00
N ARG A 217 2.87 -5.39 11.03
CA ARG A 217 4.14 -5.11 11.70
C ARG A 217 4.83 -6.44 11.95
N VAL A 218 6.14 -6.45 11.80
CA VAL A 218 6.97 -7.60 12.17
C VAL A 218 8.22 -7.10 12.87
N VAL A 219 8.59 -7.78 13.96
CA VAL A 219 9.89 -7.64 14.59
C VAL A 219 10.83 -8.67 14.01
N VAL A 220 11.96 -8.25 13.48
CA VAL A 220 13.02 -9.15 12.99
C VAL A 220 14.07 -9.25 14.07
N GLY A 221 14.08 -10.39 14.76
CA GLY A 221 14.94 -10.63 15.92
C GLY A 221 14.57 -11.92 16.64
N PRO A 222 15.33 -12.26 17.71
CA PRO A 222 15.09 -13.48 18.48
C PRO A 222 13.66 -13.58 19.04
N ALA A 223 13.15 -14.80 19.20
CA ALA A 223 11.77 -15.05 19.62
C ALA A 223 11.45 -14.48 21.02
N GLU A 224 12.46 -14.26 21.86
CA GLU A 224 12.36 -13.64 23.18
C GLU A 224 11.89 -12.17 23.10
N LEU A 225 12.07 -11.52 21.96
CA LEU A 225 11.62 -10.15 21.71
C LEU A 225 10.15 -10.05 21.30
N ALA A 226 9.43 -11.17 21.24
CA ALA A 226 8.02 -11.17 20.88
C ALA A 226 7.19 -10.24 21.78
N ARG A 227 6.17 -9.63 21.17
CA ARG A 227 5.17 -8.81 21.85
C ARG A 227 3.78 -9.32 21.49
N PRO A 228 2.77 -9.10 22.35
CA PRO A 228 1.39 -9.32 21.98
C PRO A 228 1.07 -8.60 20.66
N ASP A 229 0.41 -9.30 19.74
CA ASP A 229 -0.08 -8.78 18.46
C ASP A 229 1.00 -8.26 17.48
N VAL A 230 2.28 -8.53 17.75
CA VAL A 230 3.38 -8.24 16.83
C VAL A 230 4.20 -9.52 16.60
N PRO A 231 4.05 -10.18 15.43
CA PRO A 231 4.81 -11.37 15.13
C PRO A 231 6.31 -11.09 15.05
N THR A 232 7.09 -12.11 15.38
CA THR A 232 8.54 -12.12 15.23
C THR A 232 8.96 -13.04 14.09
N THR A 233 9.97 -12.61 13.33
CA THR A 233 10.70 -13.44 12.37
C THR A 233 12.21 -13.29 12.61
N LEU A 234 13.03 -14.12 11.99
CA LEU A 234 14.48 -14.07 12.13
C LEU A 234 15.13 -14.24 10.75
N GLU A 235 16.32 -13.67 10.56
CA GLU A 235 17.11 -13.95 9.36
C GLU A 235 17.57 -15.41 9.32
N ASP A 236 17.66 -15.97 8.11
CA ASP A 236 18.27 -17.28 7.87
C ASP A 236 19.50 -17.15 6.95
N PRO A 237 20.72 -17.48 7.41
CA PRO A 237 21.05 -17.84 8.79
C PRO A 237 20.99 -16.61 9.74
N PRO A 238 20.84 -16.83 11.05
CA PRO A 238 20.83 -15.76 12.05
C PRO A 238 22.08 -14.88 11.99
N LEU A 239 21.94 -13.64 12.45
CA LEU A 239 23.02 -12.63 12.43
C LEU A 239 23.45 -12.22 11.01
N GLY A 240 22.56 -12.35 10.02
CA GLY A 240 22.81 -11.92 8.65
C GLY A 240 22.91 -10.41 8.43
N GLY A 241 22.69 -9.62 9.46
CA GLY A 241 22.77 -8.16 9.42
C GLY A 241 21.53 -7.52 8.80
N PRO A 242 21.51 -6.18 8.69
CA PRO A 242 20.28 -5.45 8.44
C PRO A 242 19.58 -5.76 7.12
N VAL A 243 20.32 -6.05 6.05
CA VAL A 243 19.72 -6.37 4.74
C VAL A 243 19.03 -7.73 4.76
N ALA A 244 19.65 -8.74 5.38
CA ALA A 244 18.99 -10.02 5.62
C ALA A 244 17.77 -9.86 6.53
N GLY A 245 17.84 -8.95 7.52
CA GLY A 245 16.71 -8.59 8.38
C GLY A 245 15.54 -8.00 7.62
N ILE A 246 15.81 -7.02 6.74
CA ILE A 246 14.79 -6.43 5.88
C ILE A 246 14.18 -7.49 4.95
N ALA A 247 15.00 -8.39 4.39
CA ALA A 247 14.51 -9.47 3.54
C ALA A 247 13.55 -10.41 4.28
N ALA A 248 13.93 -10.90 5.46
CA ALA A 248 13.09 -11.76 6.29
C ALA A 248 11.80 -11.05 6.75
N GLY A 249 11.90 -9.76 7.07
CA GLY A 249 10.74 -8.93 7.39
C GLY A 249 9.77 -8.79 6.21
N LEU A 250 10.28 -8.50 5.01
CA LEU A 250 9.45 -8.38 3.80
C LEU A 250 8.78 -9.71 3.43
N GLU A 251 9.51 -10.82 3.53
CA GLU A 251 8.98 -12.16 3.31
C GLU A 251 7.83 -12.45 4.27
N HIS A 252 8.01 -12.15 5.56
CA HIS A 252 6.98 -12.33 6.58
C HIS A 252 5.73 -11.46 6.33
N LEU A 253 5.91 -10.20 5.94
CA LEU A 253 4.79 -9.31 5.60
C LEU A 253 4.00 -9.81 4.38
N GLY A 254 4.66 -10.58 3.51
CA GLY A 254 4.09 -11.17 2.31
C GLY A 254 3.91 -10.17 1.16
N PRO A 255 3.53 -10.68 -0.03
CA PRO A 255 3.38 -9.85 -1.23
C PRO A 255 2.15 -8.94 -1.17
N ALA A 256 1.07 -9.36 -0.49
CA ALA A 256 -0.19 -8.61 -0.36
C ALA A 256 -0.16 -7.56 0.77
N GLY A 257 1.02 -7.00 1.07
CA GLY A 257 1.21 -6.00 2.12
C GLY A 257 1.13 -4.58 1.56
N ALA A 258 0.98 -3.59 2.43
CA ALA A 258 0.81 -2.19 2.02
C ALA A 258 1.93 -1.70 1.06
N PRO A 259 1.64 -0.76 0.15
CA PRO A 259 2.60 -0.31 -0.87
C PRO A 259 3.82 0.41 -0.31
N TRP A 260 3.76 0.84 0.95
CA TRP A 260 4.86 1.44 1.68
C TRP A 260 5.26 0.56 2.88
N VAL A 261 6.55 0.52 3.15
CA VAL A 261 7.13 -0.20 4.27
C VAL A 261 8.01 0.77 5.07
N ALA A 262 7.64 1.01 6.32
CA ALA A 262 8.52 1.65 7.28
C ALA A 262 9.57 0.65 7.76
N VAL A 263 10.83 1.01 7.69
CA VAL A 263 11.94 0.20 8.20
C VAL A 263 12.61 0.99 9.31
N LEU A 264 12.55 0.45 10.54
CA LEU A 264 13.12 1.05 11.73
C LEU A 264 14.06 0.08 12.43
N ALA A 265 15.25 0.50 12.83
CA ALA A 265 16.05 -0.24 13.80
C ALA A 265 15.53 -0.02 15.23
N CYS A 266 15.69 -1.01 16.11
CA CYS A 266 15.24 -0.87 17.50
C CYS A 266 16.07 0.16 18.28
N ASP A 267 17.27 0.49 17.84
CA ASP A 267 18.22 1.36 18.53
C ASP A 267 18.05 2.85 18.25
N VAL A 268 16.99 3.23 17.51
CA VAL A 268 16.57 4.62 17.27
C VAL A 268 15.26 4.95 18.03
N PRO A 269 15.25 4.94 19.38
CA PRO A 269 14.03 5.00 20.19
C PRO A 269 13.24 6.32 20.08
N ARG A 270 13.76 7.33 19.38
CA ARG A 270 13.13 8.64 19.17
C ARG A 270 12.57 8.82 17.74
N ALA A 271 12.64 7.80 16.90
CA ALA A 271 12.27 7.85 15.48
C ALA A 271 10.78 8.17 15.22
N ALA A 272 9.90 8.06 16.22
CA ALA A 272 8.48 8.38 16.10
C ALA A 272 8.20 9.77 15.49
N GLY A 273 9.02 10.78 15.82
CA GLY A 273 8.85 12.13 15.28
C GLY A 273 9.27 12.29 13.81
N LEU A 274 9.92 11.29 13.21
CA LEU A 274 10.39 11.33 11.82
C LEU A 274 9.40 10.71 10.83
N LEU A 275 8.64 9.69 11.21
CA LEU A 275 7.72 9.01 10.28
C LEU A 275 6.71 9.95 9.59
N PRO A 276 6.08 10.92 10.29
CA PRO A 276 5.20 11.89 9.63
C PRO A 276 5.95 12.76 8.60
N ARG A 277 7.17 13.21 8.94
CA ARG A 277 8.01 14.05 8.06
C ARG A 277 8.46 13.28 6.81
N LEU A 278 8.84 12.00 6.98
CA LEU A 278 9.19 11.11 5.88
C LEU A 278 8.01 10.87 4.94
N THR A 279 6.82 10.69 5.51
CA THR A 279 5.57 10.48 4.78
C THR A 279 5.15 11.73 4.00
N GLU A 280 5.30 12.91 4.60
CA GLU A 280 5.04 14.20 3.93
C GLU A 280 5.99 14.43 2.76
N ALA A 281 7.29 14.15 2.93
CA ALA A 281 8.27 14.26 1.85
C ALA A 281 7.93 13.34 0.66
N LEU A 282 7.46 12.13 0.94
CA LEU A 282 7.01 11.19 -0.09
C LEU A 282 5.72 11.62 -0.78
N ALA A 283 4.79 12.24 -0.05
CA ALA A 283 3.58 12.80 -0.64
C ALA A 283 3.91 13.98 -1.60
N ALA A 284 4.94 14.76 -1.28
CA ALA A 284 5.44 15.84 -2.12
C ALA A 284 6.23 15.35 -3.35
N ASP A 285 6.79 14.13 -3.29
CA ASP A 285 7.54 13.52 -4.40
C ASP A 285 7.01 12.11 -4.74
N PRO A 286 5.91 12.01 -5.52
CA PRO A 286 5.32 10.73 -5.90
C PRO A 286 6.23 9.81 -6.73
N ALA A 287 7.32 10.33 -7.29
CA ALA A 287 8.29 9.55 -8.05
C ALA A 287 9.41 8.98 -7.16
N ALA A 288 9.43 9.28 -5.86
CA ALA A 288 10.43 8.74 -4.94
C ALA A 288 10.16 7.26 -4.63
N ASP A 289 11.23 6.48 -4.55
CA ASP A 289 11.21 5.08 -4.13
C ASP A 289 11.22 4.95 -2.60
N GLY A 290 11.54 6.03 -1.89
CA GLY A 290 11.54 6.08 -0.43
C GLY A 290 11.96 7.44 0.11
N ALA A 291 11.86 7.61 1.42
CA ALA A 291 12.41 8.73 2.15
C ALA A 291 13.22 8.22 3.34
N VAL A 292 14.31 8.93 3.65
CA VAL A 292 15.20 8.60 4.77
C VAL A 292 15.54 9.84 5.58
N ALA A 293 15.78 9.65 6.87
CA ALA A 293 16.32 10.71 7.71
C ALA A 293 17.78 11.00 7.34
N VAL A 294 18.18 12.26 7.44
CA VAL A 294 19.56 12.73 7.22
C VAL A 294 19.99 13.54 8.43
N ASP A 295 21.10 13.12 9.05
CA ASP A 295 21.63 13.79 10.24
C ASP A 295 22.22 15.18 9.90
N GLY A 296 22.60 15.94 10.94
CA GLY A 296 23.20 17.27 10.77
C GLY A 296 24.56 17.28 10.06
N GLN A 297 25.17 16.12 9.80
CA GLN A 297 26.41 15.95 9.05
C GLN A 297 26.17 15.52 7.59
N GLY A 298 24.92 15.30 7.19
CA GLY A 298 24.55 14.84 5.86
C GLY A 298 24.57 13.32 5.68
N HIS A 299 24.69 12.54 6.77
CA HIS A 299 24.64 11.09 6.68
C HIS A 299 23.21 10.58 6.66
N ARG A 300 22.91 9.72 5.70
CA ARG A 300 21.61 9.05 5.58
C ARG A 300 21.45 7.95 6.61
N GLN A 301 20.37 7.99 7.37
CA GLN A 301 19.93 6.94 8.27
C GLN A 301 18.91 6.04 7.56
N ALA A 302 19.42 5.09 6.76
CA ALA A 302 18.58 4.19 5.95
C ALA A 302 17.79 3.13 6.77
N LEU A 303 18.05 3.03 8.08
CA LEU A 303 17.21 2.27 9.00
C LEU A 303 16.23 3.16 9.77
N VAL A 304 16.02 4.39 9.28
CA VAL A 304 14.95 5.30 9.65
C VAL A 304 14.32 5.80 8.37
N GLY A 305 13.58 4.92 7.70
CA GLY A 305 13.09 5.16 6.35
C GLY A 305 11.71 4.59 6.07
N VAL A 306 11.05 5.18 5.08
CA VAL A 306 9.80 4.67 4.50
C VAL A 306 10.04 4.42 3.03
N TYR A 307 9.82 3.20 2.56
CA TYR A 307 10.16 2.75 1.21
C TYR A 307 8.95 2.23 0.48
N ARG A 308 8.91 2.45 -0.83
CA ARG A 308 7.96 1.77 -1.71
C ARG A 308 8.30 0.29 -1.70
N ARG A 309 7.34 -0.56 -1.29
CA ARG A 309 7.50 -2.02 -1.16
C ARG A 309 8.14 -2.61 -2.41
N ALA A 310 7.57 -2.33 -3.57
CA ALA A 310 8.04 -2.91 -4.84
C ALA A 310 9.51 -2.56 -5.11
N ALA A 311 9.93 -1.32 -4.86
CA ALA A 311 11.30 -0.88 -5.07
C ALA A 311 12.26 -1.52 -4.06
N LEU A 312 11.87 -1.58 -2.78
CA LEU A 312 12.66 -2.21 -1.73
C LEU A 312 12.81 -3.72 -1.96
N ALA A 313 11.72 -4.41 -2.31
CA ALA A 313 11.71 -5.84 -2.62
C ALA A 313 12.56 -6.16 -3.86
N ALA A 314 12.46 -5.35 -4.92
CA ALA A 314 13.31 -5.51 -6.11
C ALA A 314 14.80 -5.32 -5.78
N ALA A 315 15.13 -4.35 -4.91
CA ALA A 315 16.51 -4.13 -4.46
C ALA A 315 17.04 -5.32 -3.62
N VAL A 316 16.21 -5.88 -2.72
CA VAL A 316 16.56 -7.09 -1.97
C VAL A 316 16.79 -8.27 -2.93
N ALA A 317 15.90 -8.48 -3.90
CA ALA A 317 16.01 -9.55 -4.88
C ALA A 317 17.28 -9.42 -5.74
N ALA A 318 17.64 -8.19 -6.14
CA ALA A 318 18.87 -7.92 -6.88
C ALA A 318 20.12 -8.29 -6.08
N LEU A 319 20.17 -7.96 -4.78
CA LEU A 319 21.27 -8.37 -3.91
C LEU A 319 21.28 -9.89 -3.65
N ALA A 320 20.11 -10.50 -3.50
CA ALA A 320 20.00 -11.94 -3.33
C ALA A 320 20.57 -12.70 -4.54
N ALA A 321 20.29 -12.20 -5.76
CA ALA A 321 20.89 -12.73 -6.99
C ALA A 321 22.40 -12.48 -7.09
N ASP A 322 22.90 -11.41 -6.45
CA ASP A 322 24.32 -11.03 -6.42
C ASP A 322 25.02 -11.48 -5.12
N GLY A 323 25.02 -12.79 -4.86
CA GLY A 323 25.77 -13.38 -3.75
C GLY A 323 25.09 -13.33 -2.38
N GLY A 324 23.77 -13.05 -2.34
CA GLY A 324 22.94 -13.16 -1.14
C GLY A 324 22.78 -11.85 -0.35
N THR A 325 21.89 -11.89 0.64
CA THR A 325 21.57 -10.75 1.52
C THR A 325 22.44 -10.69 2.78
N HIS A 326 23.06 -11.80 3.16
CA HIS A 326 23.86 -11.95 4.38
C HIS A 326 25.11 -11.04 4.35
N GLY A 327 25.33 -10.28 5.41
CA GLY A 327 26.47 -9.37 5.57
C GLY A 327 26.46 -8.16 4.63
N ARG A 328 25.42 -7.97 3.82
CA ARG A 328 25.31 -6.81 2.92
C ARG A 328 25.00 -5.55 3.72
N SER A 329 25.55 -4.43 3.27
CA SER A 329 25.29 -3.13 3.89
C SER A 329 23.96 -2.55 3.41
N VAL A 330 23.24 -1.84 4.29
CA VAL A 330 22.01 -1.13 3.91
C VAL A 330 22.28 -0.10 2.80
N ARG A 331 23.47 0.50 2.78
CA ARG A 331 23.91 1.40 1.70
C ARG A 331 23.87 0.72 0.33
N SER A 332 24.26 -0.55 0.23
CA SER A 332 24.19 -1.30 -1.03
C SER A 332 22.76 -1.64 -1.43
N LEU A 333 21.86 -1.81 -0.47
CA LEU A 333 20.44 -2.06 -0.72
C LEU A 333 19.75 -0.83 -1.29
N VAL A 334 19.97 0.33 -0.66
CA VAL A 334 19.24 1.55 -1.03
C VAL A 334 19.97 2.42 -2.06
N GLY A 335 21.18 2.05 -2.46
CA GLY A 335 22.03 2.87 -3.33
C GLY A 335 21.48 3.12 -4.74
N GLY A 336 20.64 2.20 -5.24
CA GLY A 336 19.96 2.35 -6.53
C GLY A 336 18.58 3.02 -6.46
N LEU A 337 18.10 3.35 -5.25
CA LEU A 337 16.77 3.92 -5.05
C LEU A 337 16.79 5.45 -5.12
N ARG A 338 15.74 6.05 -5.70
CA ARG A 338 15.52 7.50 -5.66
C ARG A 338 14.90 7.88 -4.31
N LEU A 339 15.74 8.36 -3.39
CA LEU A 339 15.31 8.69 -2.03
C LEU A 339 15.12 10.20 -1.83
N ALA A 340 13.99 10.58 -1.24
CA ALA A 340 13.84 11.89 -0.62
C ALA A 340 14.62 11.94 0.69
N GLU A 341 15.24 13.08 0.97
CA GLU A 341 16.06 13.29 2.16
C GLU A 341 15.35 14.24 3.12
N VAL A 342 15.16 13.79 4.37
CA VAL A 342 14.48 14.58 5.40
C VAL A 342 15.48 14.91 6.50
N GLY A 343 15.76 16.19 6.68
CA GLY A 343 16.68 16.65 7.72
C GLY A 343 16.19 16.32 9.13
N ASP A 344 17.11 15.87 9.98
CA ASP A 344 16.89 15.54 11.37
C ASP A 344 17.67 16.47 12.33
N PRO A 345 17.26 17.75 12.44
CA PRO A 345 17.95 18.72 13.30
C PRO A 345 17.84 18.37 14.80
N ASP A 346 16.81 17.61 15.17
CA ASP A 346 16.47 17.25 16.55
C ASP A 346 17.15 15.93 17.00
N ARG A 347 17.96 15.32 16.13
CA ARG A 347 18.65 14.04 16.34
C ARG A 347 17.68 12.93 16.80
N LEU A 348 16.53 12.83 16.15
CA LEU A 348 15.50 11.79 16.39
C LEU A 348 15.89 10.43 15.82
N SER A 349 16.76 10.42 14.81
CA SER A 349 17.35 9.22 14.19
C SER A 349 18.66 8.78 14.83
N ALA A 350 19.08 9.41 15.94
CA ALA A 350 20.28 9.02 16.67
C ALA A 350 20.12 7.59 17.22
N ASP A 351 21.09 6.74 16.89
CA ASP A 351 21.18 5.35 17.28
C ASP A 351 22.02 5.18 18.55
N ALA A 352 21.72 4.12 19.32
CA ALA A 352 22.49 3.76 20.50
C ALA A 352 23.50 2.67 20.19
N ASP A 353 24.71 3.07 19.79
CA ASP A 353 25.79 2.15 19.44
C ASP A 353 26.74 1.86 20.61
N THR A 354 26.84 2.79 21.55
CA THR A 354 27.72 2.76 22.72
C THR A 354 26.99 3.21 23.99
N TRP A 355 27.58 2.97 25.16
CA TRP A 355 27.03 3.47 26.44
C TRP A 355 26.99 5.00 26.50
N GLU A 356 27.88 5.69 25.78
CA GLU A 356 27.85 7.15 25.65
C GLU A 356 26.61 7.60 24.87
N ASP A 357 26.25 6.90 23.78
CA ASP A 357 25.04 7.19 23.00
C ASP A 357 23.77 6.96 23.83
N VAL A 358 23.73 5.87 24.61
CA VAL A 358 22.61 5.58 25.53
C VAL A 358 22.44 6.71 26.55
N ALA A 359 23.53 7.20 27.14
CA ALA A 359 23.50 8.32 28.08
C ALA A 359 23.05 9.63 27.40
N ALA A 360 23.52 9.89 26.18
CA ALA A 360 23.13 11.07 25.42
C ALA A 360 21.64 11.06 25.05
N LEU A 361 21.09 9.90 24.66
CA LEU A 361 19.66 9.73 24.41
C LEU A 361 18.83 9.95 25.67
N ALA A 362 19.27 9.41 26.82
CA ALA A 362 18.59 9.60 28.11
C ALA A 362 18.54 11.09 28.54
N ALA A 363 19.64 11.82 28.37
CA ALA A 363 19.70 13.25 28.66
C ALA A 363 18.75 14.06 27.75
N ALA A 364 18.69 13.71 26.46
CA ALA A 364 17.82 14.38 25.48
C ALA A 364 16.32 14.10 25.71
N ASP A 365 15.97 12.97 26.33
CA ASP A 365 14.57 12.61 26.64
C ASP A 365 14.07 13.37 27.88
N GLY A 366 14.88 13.45 28.94
CA GLY A 366 14.54 14.15 30.18
C GLY A 366 14.39 15.69 30.05
N THR A 367 14.85 16.28 28.95
CA THR A 367 14.74 17.74 28.72
C THR A 367 13.34 18.16 28.23
N LYS A 368 12.50 17.22 27.75
CA LYS A 368 11.14 17.53 27.23
C LYS A 368 10.03 17.53 28.29
N GLU A 369 10.27 17.05 29.50
CA GLU A 369 9.24 16.91 30.54
C GLU A 369 9.08 18.17 31.43
N GLN A 370 9.84 19.25 31.16
CA GLN A 370 9.83 20.49 31.97
C GLN A 370 9.62 21.79 31.16
N ALA A 371 9.10 21.73 29.93
CA ALA A 371 8.81 22.91 29.10
C ALA A 371 7.33 23.10 28.82
#